data_AF-A0A917P2N4-F1
#
_entry.id   AF-A0A917P2N4-F1
#
_cell.length_a   1.000
_cell.length_b   1.000
_cell.length_c   1.000
_cell.angle_alpha   90.00
_cell.angle_beta   90.00
_cell.angle_gamma   90.00
#
_symmetry.space_group_name_H-M   'P 1'
#
loop_
_entity.id
_entity.type
_entity.pdbx_description
1 polymer ?
#
loop_
_entity_poly.entity_id
_entity_poly.type
_entity_poly.pdbx_seq_one_letter_code
_entity_poly.pdbx_strand_id
1 'polypeptide(L)'
;MWAVVEPLLPRVERRARHPGRKRHPDRLVFQGILFVPHTGIAWEHLPQELGFGSGMTCWRRLAEWTEAGVWPRLHEVLLAKLRGADALDFSRAAVDGSTSGR
;
A
#
# COMPACT_ATOMS: atom_id res chain seq x y z
N MET A 1 -2.19 5.66 3.69
CA MET A 1 -1.59 4.57 2.88
C MET A 1 -2.63 3.57 2.38
N TRP A 2 -3.37 2.88 3.25
CA TRP A 2 -4.36 1.86 2.85
C TRP A 2 -5.34 2.32 1.76
N ALA A 3 -5.95 3.50 1.91
CA ALA A 3 -6.90 4.04 0.93
C ALA A 3 -6.33 4.24 -0.48
N VAL A 4 -5.00 4.30 -0.63
CA VAL A 4 -4.33 4.36 -1.94
C VAL A 4 -4.07 2.96 -2.50
N VAL A 5 -3.75 2.00 -1.63
CA VAL A 5 -3.41 0.63 -2.02
C VAL A 5 -4.65 -0.20 -2.34
N GLU A 6 -5.69 -0.10 -1.51
CA GLU A 6 -6.94 -0.86 -1.62
C GLU A 6 -7.52 -0.89 -3.05
N PRO A 7 -7.67 0.24 -3.76
CA PRO A 7 -8.22 0.23 -5.12
C PRO A 7 -7.31 -0.41 -6.17
N LEU A 8 -6.02 -0.60 -5.87
CA LEU A 8 -5.04 -1.21 -6.79
C LEU A 8 -5.01 -2.73 -6.68
N LEU A 9 -5.56 -3.29 -5.59
CA LEU A 9 -5.53 -4.71 -5.33
C LEU A 9 -6.36 -5.50 -6.35
N PRO A 10 -5.89 -6.68 -6.78
CA PRO A 10 -6.66 -7.54 -7.67
C PRO A 10 -7.94 -8.00 -6.96
N ARG A 11 -9.07 -7.95 -7.67
CA ARG A 11 -10.32 -8.55 -7.19
C ARG A 11 -10.22 -10.06 -7.37
N VAL A 12 -10.30 -10.80 -6.26
CA VAL A 12 -10.30 -12.26 -6.29
C VAL A 12 -11.69 -12.77 -5.98
N GLU A 13 -12.34 -13.33 -6.98
CA GLU A 13 -13.65 -13.93 -6.82
C GLU A 13 -13.56 -15.23 -6.02
N ARG A 14 -14.47 -15.38 -5.06
CA ARG A 14 -14.57 -16.60 -4.26
C ARG A 14 -15.31 -17.64 -5.07
N ARG A 15 -14.72 -18.84 -5.19
CA ARG A 15 -15.39 -19.98 -5.84
C ARG A 15 -16.74 -20.27 -5.16
N ALA A 16 -17.80 -20.44 -5.94
CA ALA A 16 -19.14 -20.71 -5.41
C ALA A 16 -19.25 -22.12 -4.77
N ARG A 17 -18.65 -23.13 -5.42
CA ARG A 17 -18.65 -24.52 -4.96
C ARG A 17 -17.33 -24.86 -4.29
N HIS A 18 -17.38 -25.46 -3.09
CA HIS A 18 -16.22 -25.81 -2.27
C HIS A 18 -15.21 -24.65 -2.09
N PRO A 19 -15.65 -23.50 -1.52
CA PRO A 19 -14.87 -22.26 -1.47
C PRO A 19 -13.56 -22.30 -0.68
N GLY A 20 -13.25 -23.41 0.01
CA GLY A 20 -12.14 -23.49 0.96
C GLY A 20 -12.26 -22.49 2.11
N ARG A 21 -11.14 -22.26 2.80
CA ARG A 21 -11.05 -21.30 3.91
C ARG A 21 -11.15 -19.87 3.37
N LYS A 22 -11.93 -19.02 4.06
CA LYS A 22 -12.04 -17.60 3.73
C LYS A 22 -10.65 -16.95 3.75
N ARG A 23 -10.33 -16.16 2.73
CA ARG A 23 -9.10 -15.37 2.69
C ARG A 23 -9.07 -14.41 3.87
N HIS A 24 -7.88 -14.21 4.41
CA HIS A 24 -7.68 -13.23 5.46
C HIS A 24 -7.81 -11.81 4.88
N PRO A 25 -8.41 -10.84 5.62
CA PRO A 25 -8.67 -9.50 5.10
C PRO A 25 -7.42 -8.79 4.62
N ASP A 26 -7.50 -8.23 3.43
CA ASP A 26 -6.37 -7.64 2.70
C ASP A 26 -5.71 -6.51 3.50
N ARG A 27 -6.50 -5.73 4.25
CA ARG A 27 -5.99 -4.66 5.11
C ARG A 27 -5.08 -5.18 6.22
N LEU A 28 -5.45 -6.28 6.87
CA LEU A 28 -4.66 -6.89 7.94
C LEU A 28 -3.39 -7.54 7.38
N VAL A 29 -3.52 -8.19 6.23
CA VAL A 29 -2.37 -8.78 5.53
C VAL A 29 -1.38 -7.70 5.06
N PHE A 30 -1.88 -6.57 4.56
CA PHE A 30 -1.03 -5.44 4.20
C PHE A 30 -0.27 -4.88 5.41
N GLN A 31 -0.92 -4.79 6.57
CA GLN A 31 -0.23 -4.41 7.82
C GLN A 31 0.87 -5.42 8.17
N GLY A 32 0.62 -6.73 8.07
CA GLY A 32 1.64 -7.75 8.26
C GLY A 32 2.81 -7.65 7.28
N ILE A 33 2.53 -7.38 6.00
CA ILE A 33 3.56 -7.17 4.97
C ILE A 33 4.47 -5.98 5.31
N LEU A 34 3.92 -4.90 5.89
CA LEU A 34 4.70 -3.74 6.33
C LEU A 34 5.45 -4.00 7.64
N PHE A 35 4.87 -4.81 8.53
CA PHE A 35 5.41 -5.07 9.86
C PHE A 35 6.73 -5.84 9.83
N VAL A 36 6.83 -6.86 8.99
CA VAL A 36 8.03 -7.73 8.89
C VAL A 36 9.30 -6.93 8.53
N PRO A 37 9.35 -6.16 7.42
CA PRO A 37 10.53 -5.36 7.10
C PRO A 37 10.75 -4.20 8.09
N HIS A 38 9.70 -3.68 8.73
CA HIS A 38 9.83 -2.63 9.74
C HIS A 38 10.53 -3.12 11.03
N THR A 39 10.26 -4.37 11.42
CA THR A 39 10.82 -4.97 12.64
C THR A 39 12.04 -5.84 12.38
N GLY A 40 12.29 -6.22 11.12
CA GLY A 40 13.41 -7.05 10.70
C GLY A 40 13.27 -8.53 11.06
N ILE A 41 12.09 -8.98 11.50
CA ILE A 41 11.85 -10.38 11.85
C ILE A 41 11.72 -11.24 10.58
N ALA A 42 11.90 -12.56 10.73
CA ALA A 42 11.55 -13.52 9.69
C ALA A 42 10.01 -13.67 9.60
N TRP A 43 9.50 -14.08 8.43
CA TRP A 43 8.06 -14.28 8.23
C TRP A 43 7.48 -15.32 9.20
N GLU A 44 8.24 -16.39 9.47
CA GLU A 44 7.87 -17.46 10.40
C GLU A 44 7.69 -16.97 11.83
N HIS A 45 8.32 -15.84 12.18
CA HIS A 45 8.26 -15.23 13.50
C HIS A 45 7.20 -14.12 13.61
N LEU A 46 6.40 -13.89 12.57
CA LEU A 46 5.31 -12.91 12.64
C LEU A 46 4.30 -13.31 13.73
N PRO A 47 4.12 -12.51 14.78
CA PRO A 47 3.24 -12.88 15.89
C PRO A 47 1.77 -12.95 15.43
N GLN A 48 1.13 -14.10 15.66
CA GLN A 48 -0.24 -14.35 15.17
C GLN A 48 -1.30 -13.59 15.98
N GLU A 49 -1.00 -13.25 17.23
CA GLU A 49 -1.84 -12.47 18.14
C GLU A 49 -2.14 -11.06 17.63
N LEU A 50 -1.31 -10.52 16.72
CA LEU A 50 -1.54 -9.23 16.06
C LEU A 50 -2.67 -9.29 15.02
N GLY A 51 -3.11 -10.50 14.65
CA GLY A 51 -4.26 -10.69 13.75
C GLY A 51 -3.98 -10.40 12.28
N PHE A 52 -2.71 -10.31 11.86
CA PHE A 52 -2.32 -10.14 10.44
C PHE A 52 -2.37 -11.44 9.62
N GLY A 53 -2.59 -12.56 10.31
CA GLY A 53 -2.45 -13.91 9.77
C GLY A 53 -1.03 -14.41 9.93
N SER A 54 -0.77 -15.63 9.44
CA SER A 54 0.60 -16.15 9.46
C SER A 54 1.51 -15.37 8.52
N GLY A 55 2.81 -15.30 8.82
CA GLY A 55 3.76 -14.66 7.91
C GLY A 55 3.77 -15.31 6.52
N MET A 56 3.56 -16.63 6.41
CA MET A 56 3.38 -17.27 5.10
C MET A 56 2.14 -16.79 4.36
N THR A 57 1.07 -16.41 5.06
CA THR A 57 -0.10 -15.79 4.42
C THR A 57 0.24 -14.40 3.89
N CYS A 58 1.02 -13.63 4.63
CA CYS A 58 1.52 -12.33 4.19
C CYS A 58 2.48 -12.44 3.00
N TRP A 59 3.44 -13.37 3.06
CA TRP A 59 4.41 -13.60 1.99
C TRP A 59 3.73 -14.03 0.68
N ARG A 60 2.80 -15.01 0.73
CA ARG A 60 2.04 -15.40 -0.46
C ARG A 60 1.24 -14.24 -1.04
N ARG A 61 0.69 -13.37 -0.18
CA ARG A 61 -0.07 -12.21 -0.64
C ARG A 61 0.83 -11.15 -1.25
N LEU A 62 2.00 -10.93 -0.67
CA LEU A 62 3.03 -10.06 -1.23
C LEU A 62 3.42 -10.55 -2.63
N ALA A 63 3.68 -11.86 -2.81
CA ALA A 63 3.97 -12.44 -4.11
C ALA A 63 2.82 -12.23 -5.11
N GLU A 64 1.58 -12.56 -4.74
CA GLU A 64 0.38 -12.36 -5.57
C GLU A 64 0.22 -10.89 -6.02
N TRP A 65 0.42 -9.93 -5.11
CA TRP A 65 0.31 -8.51 -5.42
C TRP A 65 1.47 -7.99 -6.27
N THR A 66 2.66 -8.56 -6.11
CA THR A 66 3.81 -8.29 -6.97
C THR A 66 3.52 -8.75 -8.40
N GLU A 67 3.05 -9.99 -8.57
CA GLU A 67 2.68 -10.55 -9.88
C GLU A 67 1.54 -9.75 -10.54
N ALA A 68 0.58 -9.27 -9.74
CA ALA A 68 -0.50 -8.40 -10.21
C ALA A 68 -0.06 -6.93 -10.46
N GLY A 69 1.23 -6.60 -10.33
CA GLY A 69 1.76 -5.26 -10.59
C GLY A 69 1.20 -4.17 -9.66
N VAL A 70 0.88 -4.50 -8.40
CA VAL A 70 0.35 -3.52 -7.43
C VAL A 70 1.39 -2.45 -7.10
N TRP A 71 2.65 -2.83 -6.91
CA TRP A 71 3.70 -1.92 -6.44
C TRP A 71 4.11 -0.85 -7.47
N PRO A 72 4.30 -1.17 -8.76
CA PRO A 72 4.57 -0.14 -9.77
C PRO A 72 3.42 0.88 -9.87
N ARG A 73 2.16 0.41 -9.87
CA ARG A 73 0.97 1.29 -9.90
C ARG A 73 0.89 2.17 -8.66
N LEU A 74 1.21 1.62 -7.49
CA LEU A 74 1.27 2.39 -6.25
C LEU A 74 2.31 3.51 -6.35
N HIS A 75 3.51 3.20 -6.87
CA HIS A 75 4.57 4.17 -7.05
C HIS A 75 4.14 5.31 -7.99
N GLU A 76 3.51 5.01 -9.12
CA GLU A 76 2.99 6.02 -10.05
C GLU A 76 1.95 6.94 -9.39
N VAL A 77 1.01 6.38 -8.63
CA VAL A 77 -0.01 7.15 -7.91
C VAL A 77 0.62 8.08 -6.88
N LEU A 78 1.65 7.62 -6.16
CA LEU A 78 2.36 8.45 -5.19
C LEU A 78 3.16 9.56 -5.87
N LEU A 79 3.85 9.27 -6.98
CA LEU A 79 4.55 10.29 -7.77
C LEU A 79 3.59 11.35 -8.32
N ALA A 80 2.43 10.94 -8.83
CA ALA A 80 1.43 11.88 -9.34
C ALA A 80 0.91 12.80 -8.22
N LYS A 81 0.69 12.28 -7.01
CA LYS A 81 0.28 13.07 -5.85
C LYS A 81 1.35 14.09 -5.42
N LEU A 82 2.62 13.68 -5.41
CA LEU A 82 3.73 14.58 -5.09
C LEU A 82 3.87 15.70 -6.12
N ARG A 83 3.85 15.36 -7.41
CA ARG A 83 3.89 16.37 -8.49
C ARG A 83 2.71 17.36 -8.41
N GLY A 84 1.51 16.87 -8.08
CA GLY A 84 0.35 17.73 -7.88
C GLY A 84 0.49 18.64 -6.66
N ALA A 85 1.08 18.15 -5.57
CA ALA A 85 1.35 18.94 -4.38
C ALA A 85 2.40 20.03 -4.67
N ASP A 86 3.50 19.69 -5.37
CA ASP A 86 4.52 20.65 -5.79
C ASP A 86 3.92 21.73 -6.70
N ALA A 87 3.08 21.36 -7.66
CA ALA A 87 2.40 22.33 -8.53
C ALA A 87 1.52 23.32 -7.75
N LEU A 88 0.82 22.84 -6.70
CA LEU A 88 0.05 23.69 -5.80
C LEU A 88 0.95 24.59 -4.93
N ASP A 89 2.12 24.09 -4.52
CA ASP A 89 3.10 24.88 -3.76
C ASP A 89 3.73 25.98 -4.62
N PHE A 90 4.15 25.69 -5.86
CA PHE A 90 4.63 26.70 -6.80
C PHE A 90 3.57 27.76 -7.14
N SER A 91 2.28 27.38 -7.21
CA SER A 91 1.19 28.35 -7.42
C SER A 91 1.03 29.34 -6.25
N ARG A 92 1.41 28.94 -5.04
CA ARG A 92 1.42 29.80 -3.85
C ARG A 92 2.71 30.60 -3.74
N ALA A 93 3.86 30.00 -4.07
CA ALA A 93 5.15 30.67 -4.05
C ALA A 93 5.32 31.74 -5.15
N ALA A 94 4.62 31.61 -6.29
CA ALA A 94 4.68 32.57 -7.39
C ALA A 94 4.00 33.92 -7.11
N VAL A 95 3.28 34.07 -5.99
CA VAL A 95 2.51 35.28 -5.66
C VAL A 95 3.29 36.30 -4.81
N ASP A 96 4.40 35.91 -4.16
CA ASP A 96 5.15 36.81 -3.25
C ASP A 96 6.28 37.62 -3.94
N GLY A 97 6.14 37.89 -5.24
CA GLY A 97 7.00 38.79 -6.00
C GLY A 97 6.54 40.26 -5.98
N SER A 98 6.13 40.82 -4.84
CA SER A 98 5.83 42.26 -4.75
C SER A 98 7.11 43.03 -4.43
N THR A 99 7.86 43.35 -5.48
CA THR A 99 8.94 44.33 -5.42
C THR A 99 8.35 45.72 -5.13
N SER A 100 8.52 46.23 -3.91
CA SER A 100 8.43 47.67 -3.66
C SER A 100 9.81 48.19 -3.28
N GLY A 101 10.62 48.43 -4.31
CA GLY A 101 11.74 49.34 -4.22
C GLY A 101 11.28 50.72 -4.67
N ARG A 102 11.15 51.66 -3.74
CA ARG A 102 11.90 52.92 -3.71
C ARG A 102 11.53 53.73 -2.47
#